data_AF-A0A6N9YFG0-F1
#
_entry.id   AF-A0A6N9YFG0-F1
#
_cell.length_a   1.000
_cell.length_b   1.000
_cell.length_c   1.000
_cell.angle_alpha   90.00
_cell.angle_beta   90.00
_cell.angle_gamma   90.00
#
_symmetry.space_group_name_H-M   'P 1'
#
loop_
_entity.id
_entity.type
_entity.pdbx_description
1 polymer ?
#
loop_
_entity_poly.entity_id
_entity_poly.type
_entity_poly.pdbx_seq_one_letter_code
_entity_poly.pdbx_strand_id
1 'polypeptide(L)'
;MSLQTRFDFVLPRGYVDGNGTVHQQGTMRLATARDELEPLRDPLVDGPDDPRLTVLVLARVVERLGSLELVTPHEIEGLFAVDLAFLQDFYGVINFGGQDDYDALLSAQQELVSPVTVRTTSRSGVEATPDGAEPDTAATAATADSAALAASPARPSRPGRSAIEEISGAGR
;
A
#
# COMPACT_ATOMS: atom_id res chain seq x y z
N MET A 1 33.02 5.74 -4.67
CA MET A 1 31.64 6.27 -4.62
C MET A 1 31.13 6.10 -3.21
N SER A 2 30.55 7.15 -2.61
CA SER A 2 29.89 7.06 -1.31
C SER A 2 28.53 6.39 -1.49
N LEU A 3 28.17 5.47 -0.59
CA LEU A 3 26.84 4.85 -0.58
C LEU A 3 25.80 5.89 -0.18
N GLN A 4 24.77 6.09 -1.01
CA GLN A 4 23.60 6.86 -0.62
C GLN A 4 22.74 6.01 0.30
N THR A 5 22.44 6.53 1.49
CA THR A 5 21.70 5.82 2.54
C THR A 5 20.41 6.53 2.93
N ARG A 6 20.13 7.68 2.34
CA ARG A 6 18.95 8.52 2.59
C ARG A 6 18.30 8.92 1.28
N PHE A 7 16.98 8.91 1.27
CA PHE A 7 16.15 9.13 0.10
C PHE A 7 14.98 10.02 0.49
N ASP A 8 14.77 11.07 -0.27
CA ASP A 8 13.66 11.99 -0.06
C ASP A 8 12.40 11.48 -0.77
N PHE A 9 11.26 11.72 -0.15
CA PHE A 9 9.95 11.38 -0.70
C PHE A 9 8.93 12.49 -0.49
N VAL A 10 7.84 12.45 -1.25
CA VAL A 10 6.68 13.32 -1.11
C VAL A 10 5.42 12.46 -1.07
N LEU A 11 4.70 12.55 0.05
CA LEU A 11 3.42 11.87 0.22
C LEU A 11 2.36 12.43 -0.75
N PRO A 12 1.58 11.58 -1.44
CA PRO A 12 0.49 12.00 -2.32
C PRO A 12 -0.56 12.93 -1.69
N ARG A 13 -0.92 12.74 -0.42
CA ARG A 13 -1.85 13.61 0.31
C ARG A 13 -1.17 14.30 1.50
N GLY A 14 -0.37 13.56 2.24
CA GLY A 14 0.37 14.06 3.41
C GLY A 14 -0.29 13.72 4.73
N TYR A 15 0.51 13.73 5.79
CA TYR A 15 0.05 13.58 7.17
C TYR A 15 -0.53 14.90 7.67
N VAL A 16 -1.67 14.85 8.35
CA VAL A 16 -2.29 16.03 8.99
C VAL A 16 -2.08 15.93 10.50
N ASP A 17 -1.32 16.88 11.08
CA ASP A 17 -1.07 16.88 12.52
C ASP A 17 -2.29 17.38 13.32
N GLY A 18 -2.19 17.34 14.65
CA GLY A 18 -3.24 17.82 15.55
C GLY A 18 -3.55 19.33 15.44
N ASN A 19 -2.69 20.11 14.79
CA ASN A 19 -2.89 21.54 14.54
C ASN A 19 -3.49 21.82 13.15
N GLY A 20 -3.72 20.78 12.34
CA GLY A 20 -4.18 20.90 10.95
C GLY A 20 -3.06 21.23 9.95
N THR A 21 -1.79 21.13 10.36
CA THR A 21 -0.64 21.30 9.47
C THR A 21 -0.47 20.06 8.61
N VAL A 22 -0.26 20.26 7.30
CA VAL A 22 -0.03 19.16 6.35
C VAL A 22 1.46 18.95 6.13
N HIS A 23 1.93 17.73 6.39
CA HIS A 23 3.31 17.30 6.19
C HIS A 23 3.40 16.31 5.03
N GLN A 24 3.99 16.74 3.91
CA GLN A 24 4.11 15.92 2.70
C GLN A 24 5.53 15.47 2.41
N GLN A 25 6.52 16.34 2.60
CA GLN A 25 7.91 16.04 2.26
C GLN A 25 8.58 15.28 3.40
N GLY A 26 9.25 14.18 3.11
CA GLY A 26 9.96 13.40 4.12
C GLY A 26 11.28 12.84 3.62
N THR A 27 12.02 12.24 4.54
CA THR A 27 13.27 11.53 4.24
C THR A 27 13.23 10.17 4.90
N MET A 28 13.53 9.12 4.15
CA MET A 28 13.67 7.75 4.63
C MET A 28 15.12 7.29 4.46
N ARG A 29 15.64 6.56 5.44
CA ARG A 29 16.94 5.90 5.34
C ARG A 29 16.78 4.43 4.95
N LEU A 30 17.86 3.83 4.45
CA LEU A 30 17.94 2.37 4.33
C LEU A 30 17.66 1.72 5.68
N ALA A 31 16.88 0.65 5.65
CA ALA A 31 16.68 -0.21 6.80
C ALA A 31 17.95 -0.97 7.11
N THR A 32 18.16 -1.17 8.40
CA THR A 32 19.11 -2.14 8.90
C THR A 32 18.37 -3.41 9.30
N ALA A 33 19.09 -4.53 9.41
CA ALA A 33 18.51 -5.76 9.95
C ALA A 33 17.89 -5.58 11.35
N ARG A 34 18.36 -4.60 12.13
CA ARG A 34 17.78 -4.26 13.43
C ARG A 34 16.39 -3.65 13.27
N ASP A 35 16.16 -2.82 12.27
CA ASP A 35 14.86 -2.18 12.05
C ASP A 35 13.78 -3.20 11.72
N GLU A 36 14.15 -4.29 11.03
CA GLU A 36 13.26 -5.41 10.69
C GLU A 36 13.00 -6.34 11.87
N LEU A 37 14.04 -6.66 12.66
CA LEU A 37 13.96 -7.70 13.69
C LEU A 37 13.52 -7.19 15.06
N GLU A 38 13.79 -5.94 15.40
CA GLU A 38 13.42 -5.38 16.71
C GLU A 38 11.89 -5.30 16.91
N PRO A 39 11.06 -4.88 15.94
CA PRO A 39 9.60 -4.89 16.09
C PRO A 39 9.00 -6.27 16.39
N LEU A 40 9.59 -7.35 15.89
CA LEU A 40 9.11 -8.73 16.14
C LEU A 40 9.25 -9.16 17.61
N ARG A 41 9.94 -8.38 18.43
CA ARG A 41 10.05 -8.60 19.88
C ARG A 41 8.92 -7.94 20.67
N ASP A 42 8.13 -7.09 20.03
CA ASP A 42 6.98 -6.44 20.67
C ASP A 42 5.88 -7.48 20.96
N PRO A 43 5.38 -7.60 22.20
CA PRO A 43 4.30 -8.54 22.53
C PRO A 43 2.99 -8.31 21.77
N LEU A 44 2.81 -7.13 21.16
CA LEU A 44 1.64 -6.77 20.37
C LEU A 44 1.75 -7.19 18.89
N VAL A 45 2.88 -7.74 18.48
CA VAL A 45 3.12 -8.23 17.12
C VAL A 45 3.02 -9.76 17.13
N ASP A 46 2.00 -10.29 16.46
CA ASP A 46 1.73 -11.73 16.45
C ASP A 46 2.76 -12.53 15.62
N GLY A 47 3.48 -11.87 14.71
CA GLY A 47 4.51 -12.48 13.89
C GLY A 47 4.93 -11.63 12.68
N PRO A 48 5.67 -12.22 11.71
CA PRO A 48 6.17 -11.52 10.53
C PRO A 48 5.08 -11.07 9.54
N ASP A 49 3.88 -11.65 9.61
CA ASP A 49 2.76 -11.32 8.73
C ASP A 49 1.79 -10.30 9.35
N ASP A 50 2.08 -9.78 10.55
CA ASP A 50 1.22 -8.83 11.25
C ASP A 50 1.31 -7.43 10.61
N PRO A 51 0.20 -6.79 10.22
CA PRO A 51 0.23 -5.44 9.64
C PRO A 51 0.84 -4.37 10.56
N ARG A 52 0.86 -4.58 11.89
CA ARG A 52 1.54 -3.68 12.83
C ARG A 52 3.04 -3.65 12.62
N LEU A 53 3.63 -4.75 12.14
CA LEU A 53 5.06 -4.84 11.87
C LEU A 53 5.49 -3.76 10.86
N THR A 54 4.74 -3.63 9.76
CA THR A 54 5.00 -2.63 8.72
C THR A 54 5.03 -1.20 9.28
N VAL A 55 4.06 -0.86 10.13
CA VAL A 55 3.99 0.46 10.78
C VAL A 55 5.22 0.70 11.65
N LEU A 56 5.62 -0.29 12.45
CA LEU A 56 6.78 -0.19 13.35
C LEU A 56 8.10 -0.07 12.60
N VAL A 57 8.24 -0.77 11.47
CA VAL A 57 9.42 -0.64 10.58
C VAL A 57 9.44 0.76 9.98
N LEU A 58 8.35 1.22 9.37
CA LEU A 58 8.26 2.54 8.74
C LEU A 58 8.58 3.67 9.73
N ALA A 59 8.06 3.61 10.95
CA ALA A 59 8.35 4.58 11.99
C ALA A 59 9.85 4.65 12.36
N ARG A 60 10.61 3.57 12.16
CA ARG A 60 12.06 3.55 12.45
C ARG A 60 12.93 4.10 11.32
N VAL A 61 12.45 4.01 10.09
CA VAL A 61 13.25 4.34 8.89
C VAL A 61 12.91 5.70 8.32
N VAL A 62 11.72 6.25 8.59
CA VAL A 62 11.39 7.64 8.26
C VAL A 62 12.06 8.56 9.28
N GLU A 63 13.10 9.28 8.85
CA GLU A 63 13.86 10.19 9.71
C GLU A 63 13.18 11.55 9.88
N ARG A 64 12.40 12.00 8.89
CA ARG A 64 11.69 13.29 8.92
C ARG A 64 10.40 13.24 8.12
N LEU A 65 9.38 13.93 8.60
CA LEU A 65 8.14 14.20 7.85
C LEU A 65 7.68 15.65 8.06
N GLY A 66 7.87 16.49 7.05
CA GLY A 66 7.65 17.92 7.11
C GLY A 66 8.55 18.57 8.16
N SER A 67 7.93 19.13 9.20
CA SER A 67 8.61 19.72 10.36
C SER A 67 8.82 18.73 11.51
N LEU A 68 8.37 17.48 11.36
CA LEU A 68 8.53 16.44 12.39
C LEU A 68 9.90 15.79 12.21
N GLU A 69 10.80 16.02 13.17
CA GLU A 69 12.15 15.41 13.22
C GLU A 69 12.16 14.01 13.85
N LEU A 70 11.06 13.62 14.48
CA LEU A 70 10.85 12.29 15.03
C LEU A 70 9.50 11.79 14.54
N VAL A 71 9.52 10.76 13.71
CA VAL A 71 8.31 10.08 13.25
C VAL A 71 8.11 8.86 14.13
N THR A 72 6.95 8.76 14.77
CA THR A 72 6.62 7.62 15.64
C THR A 72 5.53 6.76 14.97
N PRO A 73 5.22 5.57 15.52
CA PRO A 73 4.10 4.77 15.01
C PRO A 73 2.78 5.55 14.95
N HIS A 74 2.57 6.51 15.86
CA HIS A 74 1.37 7.36 15.86
C HIS A 74 1.21 8.15 14.55
N GLU A 75 2.27 8.78 14.05
CA GLU A 75 2.22 9.55 12.80
C GLU A 75 1.98 8.61 11.60
N ILE A 76 2.61 7.44 11.59
CA ILE A 76 2.44 6.45 10.51
C ILE A 76 1.01 5.88 10.51
N GLU A 77 0.45 5.57 11.67
CA GLU A 77 -0.95 5.11 11.82
C GLU A 77 -1.95 6.20 11.41
N GLY A 78 -1.59 7.48 11.57
CA GLY A 78 -2.41 8.62 11.19
C GLY A 78 -2.37 8.97 9.70
N LEU A 79 -1.59 8.27 8.88
CA LEU A 79 -1.53 8.49 7.44
C LEU A 79 -2.83 8.07 6.74
N PHE A 80 -3.16 8.74 5.63
CA PHE A 80 -4.16 8.21 4.72
C PHE A 80 -3.68 6.88 4.14
N ALA A 81 -4.61 5.97 3.85
CA ALA A 81 -4.28 4.66 3.29
C ALA A 81 -3.43 4.73 2.01
N VAL A 82 -3.64 5.76 1.17
CA VAL A 82 -2.84 6.00 -0.04
C VAL A 82 -1.39 6.37 0.27
N ASP A 83 -1.17 7.15 1.33
CA ASP A 83 0.17 7.57 1.76
C ASP A 83 0.90 6.42 2.45
N LEU A 84 0.18 5.62 3.26
CA LEU A 84 0.74 4.42 3.88
C LEU A 84 1.15 3.38 2.81
N ALA A 85 0.33 3.18 1.78
CA ALA A 85 0.68 2.32 0.65
C ALA A 85 1.91 2.85 -0.10
N PHE A 86 1.94 4.15 -0.37
CA PHE A 86 3.11 4.78 -0.99
C PHE A 86 4.40 4.56 -0.19
N LEU A 87 4.36 4.71 1.15
CA LEU A 87 5.55 4.47 1.97
C LEU A 87 5.99 3.00 1.98
N GLN A 88 5.05 2.05 1.91
CA GLN A 88 5.38 0.62 1.77
C GLN A 88 6.08 0.33 0.46
N ASP A 89 5.57 0.87 -0.65
CA ASP A 89 6.18 0.71 -1.97
C ASP A 89 7.58 1.38 -2.00
N PHE A 90 7.68 2.60 -1.48
CA PHE A 90 8.95 3.32 -1.37
C PHE A 90 9.99 2.54 -0.57
N TYR A 91 9.58 2.02 0.58
CA TYR A 91 10.41 1.18 1.44
C TYR A 91 10.91 -0.07 0.68
N GLY A 92 10.03 -0.75 -0.05
CA GLY A 92 10.39 -1.91 -0.84
C GLY A 92 11.42 -1.60 -1.92
N VAL A 93 11.21 -0.51 -2.66
CA VAL A 93 12.10 -0.07 -3.74
C VAL A 93 13.50 0.26 -3.23
N ILE A 94 13.63 1.06 -2.15
CA ILE A 94 14.97 1.49 -1.71
C ILE A 94 15.77 0.37 -1.04
N ASN A 95 15.11 -0.63 -0.42
CA ASN A 95 15.79 -1.69 0.33
C ASN A 95 15.99 -2.98 -0.49
N PHE A 96 15.11 -3.26 -1.45
CA PHE A 96 15.11 -4.52 -2.21
C PHE A 96 15.04 -4.33 -3.73
N GLY A 97 14.75 -3.13 -4.21
CA GLY A 97 14.67 -2.81 -5.64
C GLY A 97 16.02 -2.54 -6.29
N GLY A 98 16.02 -2.51 -7.62
CA GLY A 98 17.16 -2.09 -8.44
C GLY A 98 17.17 -0.58 -8.69
N GLN A 99 18.22 -0.11 -9.38
CA GLN A 99 18.33 1.30 -9.78
C GLN A 99 17.15 1.73 -10.68
N ASP A 100 16.73 0.87 -11.61
CA ASP A 100 15.62 1.17 -12.52
C ASP A 100 14.29 1.36 -11.78
N ASP A 101 14.04 0.57 -10.72
CA ASP A 101 12.84 0.70 -9.88
C ASP A 101 12.85 2.03 -9.12
N TYR A 102 14.02 2.41 -8.59
CA TYR A 102 14.19 3.69 -7.92
C TYR A 102 13.97 4.88 -8.86
N ASP A 103 14.54 4.83 -10.07
CA ASP A 103 14.40 5.89 -11.07
C ASP A 103 12.93 6.03 -11.54
N ALA A 104 12.23 4.91 -11.71
CA ALA A 104 10.79 4.91 -12.02
C ALA A 104 9.96 5.54 -10.89
N LEU A 105 10.25 5.20 -9.63
CA LEU A 105 9.59 5.78 -8.47
C LEU A 105 9.83 7.29 -8.38
N LEU A 106 11.05 7.75 -8.63
CA LEU A 106 11.40 9.17 -8.61
C LEU A 106 10.64 9.96 -9.69
N SER A 107 10.49 9.36 -10.87
CA SER A 107 9.73 9.94 -11.99
C SER A 107 8.24 10.05 -11.63
N ALA A 108 7.65 9.00 -11.06
CA ALA A 108 6.25 9.02 -10.63
C ALA A 108 5.98 10.10 -9.56
N GLN A 109 6.92 10.34 -8.64
CA GLN A 109 6.80 11.44 -7.68
C GLN A 109 6.73 12.81 -8.36
N GLN A 110 7.54 13.06 -9.40
CA GLN A 110 7.51 14.33 -10.14
C GLN A 110 6.19 14.57 -10.86
N GLU A 111 5.56 13.52 -11.36
CA GLU A 111 4.23 13.59 -11.98
C GLU A 111 3.13 13.92 -10.95
N LEU A 112 3.22 13.39 -9.73
CA LEU A 112 2.27 13.66 -8.65
C LEU A 112 2.41 15.07 -8.06
N VAL A 113 3.63 15.59 -7.98
CA VAL A 113 3.91 16.95 -7.46
C VAL A 113 3.62 18.03 -8.51
N SER A 114 3.52 17.65 -9.79
CA SER A 114 3.12 18.58 -10.85
C SER A 114 1.68 19.04 -10.62
N PRO A 115 1.38 20.35 -10.64
CA PRO A 115 0.02 20.81 -10.43
C PRO A 115 -0.87 20.21 -11.51
N VAL A 116 -1.81 19.35 -11.07
CA VAL A 116 -2.91 18.85 -11.89
C VAL A 116 -3.65 20.07 -12.42
N THR A 117 -3.27 20.50 -13.62
CA THR A 117 -4.05 21.46 -14.37
C THR A 117 -5.32 20.72 -14.73
N VAL A 118 -6.39 20.96 -13.96
CA VAL A 118 -7.71 20.45 -14.25
C VAL A 118 -8.00 20.83 -15.70
N ARG A 119 -7.94 19.85 -16.60
CA ARG A 119 -8.48 20.00 -17.94
C ARG A 119 -9.98 20.02 -17.77
N THR A 120 -10.52 21.21 -17.55
CA THR A 120 -11.95 21.47 -17.64
C THR A 120 -12.34 21.16 -19.08
N THR A 121 -12.94 20.00 -19.31
CA THR A 121 -13.59 19.71 -20.57
C THR A 121 -14.81 20.62 -20.63
N SER A 122 -14.62 21.76 -21.29
CA SER A 122 -15.68 22.69 -21.67
C SER A 122 -16.71 21.91 -22.48
N ARG A 123 -17.82 21.54 -21.84
CA ARG A 123 -18.98 20.94 -22.50
C ARG A 123 -19.69 22.07 -23.27
N SER A 124 -19.46 22.15 -24.58
CA SER A 124 -20.15 23.06 -25.51
C SER A 124 -20.34 22.29 -26.82
N GLY A 125 -21.52 22.10 -27.40
CA GLY A 125 -22.84 22.60 -27.07
C GLY A 125 -23.92 21.66 -27.62
N VAL A 126 -25.16 22.00 -27.23
CA VAL A 126 -26.42 21.43 -27.70
C VAL A 126 -26.61 21.74 -29.19
N GLU A 127 -26.98 20.75 -30.00
CA GLU A 127 -27.67 21.00 -31.27
C GLU A 127 -28.81 19.98 -31.44
N ALA A 128 -30.00 20.52 -31.69
CA ALA A 128 -31.27 19.81 -31.72
C ALA A 128 -31.58 19.26 -33.14
N THR A 129 -32.29 18.13 -33.16
CA THR A 129 -33.04 17.43 -34.23
C THR A 129 -33.89 18.34 -35.15
N PRO A 130 -34.33 17.94 -36.37
CA PRO A 130 -35.00 16.65 -36.74
C PRO A 130 -34.51 16.08 -38.10
N ASP A 131 -34.97 14.99 -38.74
CA ASP A 131 -36.30 14.41 -39.00
C ASP A 131 -36.11 13.06 -39.74
N GLY A 132 -37.10 12.16 -39.63
CA GLY A 132 -37.51 11.19 -40.67
C GLY A 132 -36.66 9.94 -40.97
N ALA A 133 -37.11 8.77 -40.47
CA ALA A 133 -37.50 7.59 -41.27
C ALA A 133 -37.50 6.29 -40.43
N GLU A 134 -38.70 5.82 -40.07
CA GLU A 134 -39.00 4.39 -39.89
C GLU A 134 -39.02 3.68 -41.27
N PRO A 135 -38.94 2.33 -41.41
CA PRO A 135 -39.59 1.37 -40.50
C PRO A 135 -38.97 -0.05 -40.34
N ASP A 136 -39.65 -0.77 -39.43
CA ASP A 136 -39.99 -2.20 -39.45
C ASP A 136 -38.91 -3.26 -39.16
N THR A 137 -39.02 -3.97 -38.03
CA THR A 137 -39.58 -5.35 -38.02
C THR A 137 -39.78 -5.92 -36.61
N ALA A 138 -41.02 -6.36 -36.41
CA ALA A 138 -41.58 -7.39 -35.52
C ALA A 138 -40.71 -8.22 -34.54
N ALA A 139 -41.26 -8.34 -33.32
CA ALA A 139 -41.48 -9.54 -32.48
C ALA A 139 -40.33 -10.57 -32.29
N THR A 140 -40.07 -11.13 -31.10
CA THR A 140 -40.97 -12.04 -30.36
C THR A 140 -40.34 -12.42 -29.01
N ALA A 141 -41.19 -12.76 -28.03
CA ALA A 141 -40.87 -13.21 -26.67
C ALA A 141 -40.33 -14.65 -26.55
N ALA A 142 -39.60 -14.94 -25.45
CA ALA A 142 -39.58 -16.18 -24.63
C ALA A 142 -38.36 -16.12 -23.67
N THR A 143 -38.47 -16.00 -22.35
CA THR A 143 -38.77 -17.01 -21.29
C THR A 143 -38.04 -18.35 -21.40
N ALA A 144 -37.13 -18.61 -20.45
CA ALA A 144 -36.88 -19.85 -19.67
C ALA A 144 -35.50 -19.73 -19.02
N ASP A 145 -35.39 -19.55 -17.71
CA ASP A 145 -35.33 -20.62 -16.69
C ASP A 145 -34.10 -21.54 -16.83
N SER A 146 -33.23 -21.49 -15.83
CA SER A 146 -32.35 -22.58 -15.43
C SER A 146 -31.92 -22.34 -13.99
N ALA A 147 -32.66 -22.98 -13.10
CA ALA A 147 -32.26 -23.22 -11.73
C ALA A 147 -31.04 -24.16 -11.65
N ALA A 148 -30.41 -24.10 -10.48
CA ALA A 148 -29.92 -25.22 -9.67
C ALA A 148 -28.42 -25.60 -9.66
N LEU A 149 -27.94 -25.55 -8.40
CA LEU A 149 -27.10 -26.50 -7.68
C LEU A 149 -25.57 -26.30 -7.61
N ALA A 150 -25.17 -25.87 -6.40
CA ALA A 150 -24.26 -26.55 -5.47
C ALA A 150 -22.79 -26.79 -5.86
N ALA A 151 -21.88 -26.23 -5.06
CA ALA A 151 -20.99 -27.00 -4.18
C ALA A 151 -20.06 -26.08 -3.36
N SER A 152 -20.04 -26.28 -2.04
CA SER A 152 -19.06 -25.69 -1.11
C SER A 152 -17.66 -26.26 -1.35
N PRO A 153 -16.59 -25.46 -1.30
CA PRO A 153 -15.24 -26.02 -1.19
C PRO A 153 -14.88 -26.31 0.28
N ALA A 154 -14.35 -27.51 0.49
CA ALA A 154 -13.96 -28.11 1.75
C ALA A 154 -12.77 -27.39 2.43
N ARG A 155 -12.75 -27.43 3.77
CA ARG A 155 -11.62 -27.00 4.61
C ARG A 155 -10.41 -27.93 4.43
N PRO A 156 -9.17 -27.40 4.37
CA PRO A 156 -7.98 -28.24 4.43
C PRO A 156 -7.73 -28.77 5.85
N SER A 157 -7.43 -30.06 5.91
CA SER A 157 -7.07 -30.84 7.09
C SER A 157 -5.73 -30.37 7.69
N ARG A 158 -5.69 -30.18 9.01
CA ARG A 158 -4.45 -29.88 9.76
C ARG A 158 -3.52 -31.12 9.74
N PRO A 159 -2.23 -30.98 9.39
CA PRO A 159 -1.27 -32.06 9.63
C PRO A 159 -0.97 -32.19 11.13
N GLY A 160 -0.89 -33.44 11.58
CA GLY A 160 -0.74 -33.85 12.97
C GLY A 160 0.58 -33.41 13.60
N ARG A 161 0.50 -33.17 14.92
CA ARG A 161 1.65 -32.93 15.79
C ARG A 161 2.52 -34.18 15.85
N SER A 162 3.70 -34.14 15.24
CA SER A 162 4.76 -35.10 15.55
C SER A 162 5.45 -34.66 16.84
N ALA A 163 5.51 -35.61 17.77
CA ALA A 163 6.07 -35.48 19.10
C ALA A 163 7.57 -35.12 19.06
N ILE A 164 7.98 -34.26 19.99
CA ILE A 164 9.38 -33.98 20.32
C ILE A 164 9.82 -35.13 21.24
N GLU A 165 10.74 -35.97 20.76
CA GLU A 165 11.51 -36.87 21.63
C GLU A 165 12.62 -36.06 22.32
N GLU A 166 12.45 -35.87 23.62
CA GLU A 166 13.42 -35.27 24.53
C GLU A 166 14.52 -36.30 24.84
N ILE A 167 15.67 -36.17 24.19
CA ILE A 167 16.85 -36.95 24.58
C ILE A 167 17.38 -36.42 25.92
N SER A 168 17.09 -37.19 26.98
CA SER A 168 17.65 -36.99 28.30
C SER A 168 19.18 -37.08 28.26
N GLY A 169 19.85 -36.03 28.72
CA GLY A 169 21.28 -36.04 28.96
C GLY A 169 21.67 -36.99 30.09
N ALA A 170 22.53 -37.95 29.79
CA ALA A 170 23.45 -38.58 30.73
C ALA A 170 24.86 -38.21 30.22
N GLY A 171 25.80 -37.68 31.01
CA GLY A 171 26.04 -37.89 32.42
C GLY A 171 27.41 -38.56 32.55
N ARG A 172 28.38 -37.80 33.10
CA ARG A 172 29.78 -38.12 33.46
C ARG A 172 30.85 -37.97 32.39
#